data_AF-A0A1M5WZR5-F1
#
_entry.id   AF-A0A1M5WZR5-F1
#
_cell.length_a   1.000
_cell.length_b   1.000
_cell.length_c   1.000
_cell.angle_alpha   90.00
_cell.angle_beta   90.00
_cell.angle_gamma   90.00
#
_symmetry.space_group_name_H-M   'P 1'
#
loop_
_entity.id
_entity.type
_entity.pdbx_description
1 polymer ?
#
loop_
_entity_poly.entity_id
_entity_poly.type
_entity_poly.pdbx_seq_one_letter_code
_entity_poly.pdbx_strand_id
1 'polypeptide(L)'
;MENTTNLIVAAPREYIAAAARTGLPVAHIIYRIGRGYHLYRAQGTEFVRGGLMVVDTDGFTGGGPAAAFVAELLHECEKSGFTGIVLDTGGRSSAQLTSLTAHLASDAKARGLKVYVPEALASASEHVIALVPSALSGGTLSDHIGEALKKYDGRVALEIERVRMDFSLPAVTGAGRELTAEELQALIEQQHAQSFLSKDLCAYYFTYHDKKGTRFVLYDNAASIRRKLTVASRLGIENAFIFYPQVEDIIDKIIAP
;
A
#
# COMPACT_ATOMS: atom_id res chain seq x y z
N MET A 1 6.91 -22.93 7.66
CA MET A 1 6.66 -22.44 6.29
C MET A 1 7.27 -21.06 6.24
N GLU A 2 8.36 -20.90 5.52
CA GLU A 2 8.97 -19.58 5.32
C GLU A 2 7.99 -18.72 4.53
N ASN A 3 7.85 -17.45 4.93
CA ASN A 3 7.02 -16.49 4.23
C ASN A 3 7.71 -16.15 2.90
N THR A 4 7.10 -16.54 1.78
CA THR A 4 7.65 -16.33 0.43
C THR A 4 7.25 -14.99 -0.20
N THR A 5 6.34 -14.24 0.44
CA THR A 5 5.92 -12.93 -0.06
C THR A 5 7.01 -11.90 0.25
N ASN A 6 7.52 -11.24 -0.79
CA ASN A 6 8.50 -10.18 -0.68
C ASN A 6 7.85 -8.92 -0.11
N LEU A 7 8.34 -8.46 1.05
CA LEU A 7 7.89 -7.21 1.65
C LEU A 7 8.69 -6.03 1.08
N ILE A 8 7.98 -5.05 0.54
CA ILE A 8 8.53 -3.82 -0.03
C ILE A 8 8.08 -2.63 0.83
N VAL A 9 9.04 -1.79 1.21
CA VAL A 9 8.81 -0.67 2.11
C VAL A 9 8.62 0.60 1.29
N ALA A 10 7.42 1.17 1.30
CA ALA A 10 7.14 2.46 0.68
C ALA A 10 7.54 3.59 1.64
N ALA A 11 8.43 4.48 1.21
CA ALA A 11 9.01 5.50 2.08
C ALA A 11 9.07 6.87 1.39
N PRO A 12 8.56 7.94 2.02
CA PRO A 12 8.80 9.30 1.55
C PRO A 12 10.21 9.75 1.93
N ARG A 13 10.63 10.88 1.35
CA ARG A 13 12.01 11.39 1.40
C ARG A 13 12.67 11.28 2.78
N GLU A 14 12.00 11.78 3.81
CA GLU A 14 12.51 11.85 5.19
C GLU A 14 12.76 10.48 5.83
N TYR A 15 12.14 9.42 5.31
CA TYR A 15 12.26 8.06 5.83
C TYR A 15 13.09 7.13 4.95
N ILE A 16 13.59 7.56 3.78
CA ILE A 16 14.35 6.68 2.87
C ILE A 16 15.55 6.03 3.57
N ALA A 17 16.35 6.82 4.29
CA ALA A 17 17.53 6.31 4.99
C ALA A 17 17.16 5.31 6.10
N ALA A 18 16.00 5.49 6.75
CA ALA A 18 15.52 4.59 7.78
C ALA A 18 14.95 3.29 7.18
N ALA A 19 14.13 3.40 6.13
CA ALA A 19 13.63 2.29 5.36
C ALA A 19 14.76 1.42 4.79
N ALA A 20 15.81 2.04 4.24
CA ALA A 20 16.96 1.30 3.68
C ALA A 20 17.70 0.45 4.74
N ARG A 21 17.74 0.88 6.01
CA ARG A 21 18.37 0.11 7.10
C ARG A 21 17.66 -1.19 7.43
N THR A 22 16.40 -1.35 7.02
CA THR A 22 15.65 -2.60 7.19
C THR A 22 16.17 -3.74 6.31
N GLY A 23 16.96 -3.42 5.26
CA GLY A 23 17.42 -4.38 4.26
C GLY A 23 16.35 -4.82 3.26
N LEU A 24 15.12 -4.32 3.38
CA LEU A 24 14.04 -4.58 2.43
C LEU A 24 14.14 -3.69 1.18
N PRO A 25 13.61 -4.13 0.03
CA PRO A 25 13.42 -3.26 -1.13
C PRO A 25 12.59 -2.02 -0.78
N VAL A 26 12.99 -0.86 -1.28
CA VAL A 26 12.31 0.42 -1.03
C VAL A 26 11.51 0.86 -2.26
N ALA A 27 10.27 1.27 -2.05
CA ALA A 27 9.49 2.03 -3.03
C ALA A 27 9.56 3.53 -2.67
N HIS A 28 10.24 4.31 -3.52
CA HIS A 28 10.63 5.69 -3.22
C HIS A 28 9.50 6.67 -3.53
N ILE A 29 8.85 7.22 -2.50
CA ILE A 29 7.78 8.23 -2.60
C ILE A 29 8.41 9.62 -2.67
N ILE A 30 9.05 9.88 -3.81
CA ILE A 30 9.74 11.15 -4.07
C ILE A 30 9.46 11.71 -5.47
N TYR A 31 8.61 11.06 -6.26
CA TYR A 31 8.29 11.49 -7.61
C TYR A 31 6.82 11.91 -7.70
N ARG A 32 6.55 12.90 -8.53
CA ARG A 32 5.21 13.35 -8.85
C ARG A 32 5.11 13.85 -10.28
N ILE A 33 3.89 13.83 -10.81
CA ILE A 33 3.56 14.51 -12.06
C ILE A 33 3.47 16.01 -11.77
N GLY A 34 4.31 16.82 -12.43
CA GLY A 34 4.27 18.26 -12.27
C GLY A 34 3.68 18.99 -13.48
N ARG A 35 3.85 20.32 -13.48
CA ARG A 35 3.36 21.17 -14.55
C ARG A 35 4.01 20.76 -15.88
N GLY A 36 3.23 20.86 -16.96
CA GLY A 36 3.72 20.49 -18.30
C GLY A 36 3.86 18.99 -18.54
N TYR A 37 3.36 18.13 -17.63
CA TYR A 37 3.46 16.66 -17.74
C TYR A 37 4.90 16.16 -17.71
N HIS A 38 5.73 16.79 -16.87
CA HIS A 38 7.09 16.34 -16.60
C HIS A 38 7.19 15.61 -15.27
N LEU A 39 8.19 14.73 -15.17
CA LEU A 39 8.53 14.06 -13.93
C LEU A 39 9.28 15.01 -12.99
N TYR A 40 8.72 15.24 -11.81
CA TYR A 40 9.39 16.02 -10.76
C TYR A 40 9.84 15.08 -9.64
N ARG A 41 11.11 15.25 -9.22
CA ARG A 41 11.66 14.62 -8.03
C ARG A 41 11.69 15.61 -6.88
N ALA A 42 11.40 15.15 -5.66
CA ALA A 42 11.45 15.96 -4.45
C ALA A 42 12.85 16.59 -4.27
N GLN A 43 12.90 17.89 -3.94
CA GLN A 43 14.16 18.60 -3.76
C GLN A 43 14.94 18.10 -2.53
N GLY A 44 16.27 18.19 -2.60
CA GLY A 44 17.15 17.74 -1.51
C GLY A 44 17.17 16.23 -1.30
N THR A 45 16.66 15.45 -2.26
CA THR A 45 16.84 14.00 -2.29
C THR A 45 18.23 13.66 -2.82
N GLU A 46 18.98 12.87 -2.06
CA GLU A 46 20.17 12.21 -2.58
C GLU A 46 19.80 11.26 -3.73
N PHE A 47 20.79 10.92 -4.56
CA PHE A 47 20.58 9.97 -5.63
C PHE A 47 20.25 8.58 -5.04
N VAL A 48 19.04 8.09 -5.29
CA VAL A 48 18.61 6.75 -4.86
C VAL A 48 18.93 5.72 -5.94
N ARG A 49 19.24 4.49 -5.52
CA ARG A 49 19.51 3.35 -6.41
C ARG A 49 18.67 2.15 -6.04
N GLY A 50 18.18 1.44 -7.05
CA GLY A 50 17.41 0.21 -6.87
C GLY A 50 16.03 0.45 -6.26
N GLY A 51 15.24 -0.62 -6.14
CA GLY A 51 13.88 -0.56 -5.62
C GLY A 51 12.85 -0.17 -6.68
N LEU A 52 11.82 0.57 -6.27
CA LEU A 52 10.70 0.98 -7.12
C LEU A 52 10.50 2.50 -7.09
N MET A 53 10.03 3.06 -8.19
CA MET A 53 9.63 4.47 -8.27
C MET A 53 8.16 4.61 -7.89
N VAL A 54 7.82 5.40 -6.87
CA VAL A 54 6.41 5.79 -6.61
C VAL A 54 6.16 7.17 -7.18
N VAL A 55 5.12 7.29 -8.01
CA VAL A 55 4.75 8.52 -8.72
C VAL A 55 3.37 8.96 -8.25
N ASP A 56 3.34 10.08 -7.53
CA ASP A 56 2.10 10.79 -7.22
C ASP A 56 1.50 11.41 -8.49
N THR A 57 0.29 11.00 -8.84
CA THR A 57 -0.43 11.44 -10.03
C THR A 57 -1.35 12.65 -9.79
N ASP A 58 -1.30 13.30 -8.61
CA ASP A 58 -2.16 14.44 -8.26
C ASP A 58 -2.12 15.59 -9.27
N GLY A 59 -0.93 15.87 -9.81
CA GLY A 59 -0.74 16.92 -10.82
C GLY A 59 -1.23 16.55 -12.22
N PHE A 60 -1.77 15.35 -12.47
CA PHE A 60 -2.16 14.93 -13.81
C PHE A 60 -3.61 15.25 -14.13
N THR A 61 -3.80 16.22 -15.04
CA THR A 61 -5.12 16.65 -15.52
C THR A 61 -5.50 16.10 -16.90
N GLY A 62 -4.57 15.39 -17.57
CA GLY A 62 -4.75 14.87 -18.92
C GLY A 62 -4.69 15.92 -20.05
N GLY A 63 -4.49 15.47 -21.30
CA GLY A 63 -4.30 16.36 -22.46
C GLY A 63 -2.84 16.76 -22.74
N GLY A 64 -1.90 16.21 -21.99
CA GLY A 64 -0.46 16.36 -22.20
C GLY A 64 0.19 15.36 -23.13
N PRO A 65 1.49 15.53 -23.46
CA PRO A 65 2.25 14.58 -24.26
C PRO A 65 2.56 13.30 -23.47
N ALA A 66 1.56 12.42 -23.32
CA ALA A 66 1.65 11.19 -22.53
C ALA A 66 2.84 10.31 -22.92
N ALA A 67 3.17 10.20 -24.22
CA ALA A 67 4.32 9.44 -24.70
C ALA A 67 5.66 9.98 -24.18
N ALA A 68 5.84 11.30 -24.18
CA ALA A 68 7.06 11.94 -23.69
C ALA A 68 7.20 11.72 -22.17
N PHE A 69 6.10 11.86 -21.44
CA PHE A 69 6.09 11.62 -20.00
C PHE A 69 6.39 10.15 -19.64
N VAL A 70 5.80 9.19 -20.36
CA VAL A 70 6.14 7.77 -20.21
C VAL A 70 7.62 7.52 -20.48
N ALA A 71 8.19 8.14 -21.51
CA ALA A 71 9.62 8.04 -21.78
C ALA A 71 10.49 8.61 -20.65
N GLU A 72 10.09 9.74 -20.04
CA GLU A 72 10.77 10.31 -18.87
C GLU A 72 10.75 9.35 -17.66
N LEU A 73 9.59 8.76 -17.36
CA LEU A 73 9.46 7.77 -16.29
C LEU A 73 10.40 6.59 -16.48
N LEU A 74 10.41 6.02 -17.68
CA LEU A 74 11.22 4.84 -17.97
C LEU A 74 12.72 5.17 -18.02
N HIS A 75 13.09 6.37 -18.45
CA HIS A 75 14.49 6.82 -18.40
C HIS A 75 14.98 6.99 -16.95
N GLU A 76 14.16 7.55 -16.06
CA GLU A 76 14.51 7.63 -14.63
C GLU A 76 14.61 6.24 -14.00
N CYS A 77 13.74 5.28 -14.39
CA CYS A 77 13.88 3.88 -13.97
C CYS A 77 15.22 3.28 -14.37
N GLU A 78 15.65 3.47 -15.62
CA GLU A 78 16.94 2.96 -16.11
C GLU A 78 18.11 3.60 -15.35
N LYS A 79 18.10 4.94 -15.22
CA LYS A 79 19.15 5.71 -14.55
C LYS A 79 19.33 5.30 -13.08
N SER A 80 18.23 5.13 -12.36
CA SER A 80 18.23 4.81 -10.93
C SER A 80 18.22 3.30 -10.65
N GLY A 81 18.10 2.46 -11.69
CA GLY A 81 18.03 1.00 -11.56
C GLY A 81 16.74 0.52 -10.89
N PHE A 82 15.63 1.24 -11.08
CA PHE A 82 14.33 0.81 -10.55
C PHE A 82 13.81 -0.41 -11.33
N THR A 83 13.16 -1.32 -10.62
CA THR A 83 12.59 -2.57 -11.18
C THR A 83 11.09 -2.45 -11.47
N GLY A 84 10.50 -1.30 -11.19
CA GLY A 84 9.11 -1.03 -11.44
C GLY A 84 8.64 0.33 -10.93
N ILE A 85 7.38 0.61 -11.21
CA ILE A 85 6.71 1.88 -10.98
C ILE A 85 5.43 1.61 -10.19
N VAL A 86 5.15 2.44 -9.20
CA VAL A 86 3.89 2.46 -8.45
C VAL A 86 3.18 3.78 -8.75
N LEU A 87 1.94 3.74 -9.19
CA LEU A 87 1.12 4.95 -9.37
C LEU A 87 0.33 5.22 -8.10
N ASP A 88 0.65 6.31 -7.39
CA ASP A 88 -0.15 6.80 -6.29
C ASP A 88 -1.18 7.81 -6.83
N THR A 89 -2.46 7.46 -6.75
CA THR A 89 -3.54 8.27 -7.33
C THR A 89 -4.28 9.12 -6.30
N GLY A 90 -4.01 8.92 -5.00
CA GLY A 90 -4.84 9.45 -3.92
C GLY A 90 -6.33 9.06 -4.06
N GLY A 91 -6.61 7.87 -4.60
CA GLY A 91 -7.98 7.36 -4.79
C GLY A 91 -8.69 7.87 -6.05
N ARG A 92 -8.02 8.62 -6.92
CA ARG A 92 -8.62 9.11 -8.17
C ARG A 92 -8.51 8.09 -9.30
N SER A 93 -9.58 8.01 -10.07
CA SER A 93 -9.58 7.36 -11.38
C SER A 93 -10.22 8.31 -12.40
N SER A 94 -9.56 8.49 -13.53
CA SER A 94 -10.07 9.28 -14.65
C SER A 94 -9.72 8.56 -15.95
N ALA A 95 -10.51 8.76 -17.01
CA ALA A 95 -10.24 8.14 -18.30
C ALA A 95 -8.83 8.49 -18.82
N GLN A 96 -8.35 9.69 -18.52
CA GLN A 96 -7.02 10.14 -18.89
C GLN A 96 -5.94 9.38 -18.10
N LEU A 97 -6.13 9.16 -16.79
CA LEU A 97 -5.22 8.34 -15.98
C LEU A 97 -5.22 6.88 -16.43
N THR A 98 -6.39 6.33 -16.77
CA THR A 98 -6.51 4.99 -17.34
C THR A 98 -5.71 4.87 -18.65
N SER A 99 -5.84 5.85 -19.55
CA SER A 99 -5.10 5.86 -20.82
C SER A 99 -3.58 5.98 -20.62
N LEU A 100 -3.14 6.89 -19.73
CA LEU A 100 -1.72 7.01 -19.36
C LEU A 100 -1.19 5.71 -18.78
N THR A 101 -1.95 5.07 -17.89
CA THR A 101 -1.58 3.80 -17.26
C THR A 101 -1.44 2.69 -18.29
N ALA A 102 -2.36 2.60 -19.26
CA ALA A 102 -2.30 1.60 -20.33
C ALA A 102 -1.02 1.75 -21.17
N HIS A 103 -0.69 2.98 -21.56
CA HIS A 103 0.52 3.29 -22.31
C HIS A 103 1.79 2.96 -21.51
N LEU A 104 1.86 3.41 -20.25
CA LEU A 104 2.98 3.11 -19.36
C LEU A 104 3.19 1.60 -19.19
N ALA A 105 2.11 0.84 -18.98
CA ALA A 105 2.19 -0.60 -18.75
C ALA A 105 2.73 -1.37 -19.95
N SER A 106 2.35 -0.97 -21.17
CA SER A 106 2.88 -1.54 -22.42
C SER A 106 4.40 -1.34 -22.51
N ASP A 107 4.85 -0.09 -22.37
CA ASP A 107 6.26 0.26 -22.55
C ASP A 107 7.15 -0.24 -21.41
N ALA A 108 6.63 -0.24 -20.18
CA ALA A 108 7.31 -0.79 -19.01
C ALA A 108 7.54 -2.30 -19.16
N LYS A 109 6.54 -3.06 -19.61
CA LYS A 109 6.67 -4.51 -19.84
C LYS A 109 7.76 -4.83 -20.86
N ALA A 110 7.87 -4.05 -21.94
CA ALA A 110 8.92 -4.23 -22.94
C ALA A 110 10.34 -4.07 -22.37
N ARG A 111 10.48 -3.39 -21.22
CA ARG A 111 11.74 -3.19 -20.50
C ARG A 111 11.88 -4.08 -19.26
N GLY A 112 10.96 -5.04 -19.06
CA GLY A 112 10.95 -5.92 -17.89
C GLY A 112 10.58 -5.23 -16.56
N LEU A 113 9.97 -4.04 -16.62
CA LEU A 113 9.53 -3.29 -15.44
C LEU A 113 8.11 -3.67 -15.05
N LYS A 114 7.85 -3.77 -13.74
CA LYS A 114 6.50 -3.96 -13.19
C LYS A 114 5.80 -2.61 -13.01
N VAL A 115 4.48 -2.56 -13.21
CA VAL A 115 3.66 -1.38 -12.95
C VAL A 115 2.56 -1.74 -11.96
N TYR A 116 2.63 -1.18 -10.76
CA TYR A 116 1.66 -1.38 -9.68
C TYR A 116 0.67 -0.22 -9.64
N VAL A 117 -0.62 -0.52 -9.54
CA VAL A 117 -1.68 0.49 -9.55
C VAL A 117 -2.77 0.15 -8.55
N PRO A 118 -3.49 1.14 -8.01
CA PRO A 118 -4.71 0.90 -7.23
C PRO A 118 -5.74 0.12 -8.05
N GLU A 119 -6.60 -0.65 -7.37
CA GLU A 119 -7.63 -1.48 -8.03
C GLU A 119 -8.48 -0.74 -9.05
N ALA A 120 -8.76 0.55 -8.82
CA ALA A 120 -9.53 1.41 -9.72
C ALA A 120 -8.90 1.58 -11.11
N LEU A 121 -7.59 1.36 -11.24
CA LEU A 121 -6.84 1.40 -12.50
C LEU A 121 -6.40 0.02 -12.98
N ALA A 122 -6.70 -1.06 -12.25
CA ALA A 122 -6.25 -2.41 -12.60
C ALA A 122 -6.84 -2.95 -13.91
N SER A 123 -7.94 -2.37 -14.39
CA SER A 123 -8.52 -2.67 -15.72
C SER A 123 -7.91 -1.85 -16.86
N ALA A 124 -7.00 -0.92 -16.58
CA ALA A 124 -6.37 -0.09 -17.60
C ALA A 124 -5.52 -0.89 -18.59
N SER A 125 -4.94 -2.02 -18.13
CA SER A 125 -4.12 -2.90 -18.95
C SER A 125 -4.02 -4.30 -18.33
N GLU A 126 -3.76 -5.30 -19.14
CA GLU A 126 -3.43 -6.66 -18.68
C GLU A 126 -1.97 -6.78 -18.18
N HIS A 127 -1.18 -5.69 -18.22
CA HIS A 127 0.22 -5.68 -17.80
C HIS A 127 0.47 -4.96 -16.47
N VAL A 128 -0.57 -4.37 -15.86
CA VAL A 128 -0.46 -3.81 -14.51
C VAL A 128 -0.73 -4.86 -13.45
N ILE A 129 -0.21 -4.61 -12.25
CA ILE A 129 -0.43 -5.39 -11.04
C ILE A 129 -1.32 -4.56 -10.11
N ALA A 130 -2.47 -5.11 -9.72
CA ALA A 130 -3.39 -4.48 -8.79
C ALA A 130 -2.82 -4.49 -7.37
N LEU A 131 -2.76 -3.32 -6.74
CA LEU A 131 -2.54 -3.18 -5.30
C LEU A 131 -3.87 -3.35 -4.59
N VAL A 132 -3.99 -4.45 -3.85
CA VAL A 132 -5.20 -4.83 -3.13
C VAL A 132 -5.03 -4.47 -1.66
N PRO A 133 -5.87 -3.60 -1.09
CA PRO A 133 -5.82 -3.21 0.31
C PRO A 133 -6.01 -4.41 1.26
N SER A 134 -5.45 -4.33 2.46
CA SER A 134 -5.58 -5.38 3.47
C SER A 134 -6.43 -4.96 4.67
N ALA A 135 -6.80 -3.68 4.77
CA ALA A 135 -7.78 -3.22 5.72
C ALA A 135 -9.18 -3.61 5.26
N LEU A 136 -9.86 -4.42 6.07
CA LEU A 136 -11.22 -4.87 5.80
C LEU A 136 -12.15 -4.42 6.92
N SER A 137 -13.35 -3.97 6.54
CA SER A 137 -14.46 -3.71 7.45
C SER A 137 -15.41 -4.91 7.60
N GLY A 138 -15.25 -5.94 6.78
CA GLY A 138 -16.03 -7.18 6.81
C GLY A 138 -15.47 -8.24 5.85
N GLY A 139 -16.02 -9.46 5.93
CA GLY A 139 -15.52 -10.60 5.16
C GLY A 139 -14.20 -11.16 5.70
N THR A 140 -13.49 -11.95 4.88
CA THR A 140 -12.17 -12.49 5.23
C THR A 140 -11.10 -11.96 4.26
N LEU A 141 -9.88 -11.77 4.77
CA LEU A 141 -8.72 -11.38 3.97
C LEU A 141 -8.39 -12.42 2.90
N SER A 142 -8.60 -13.70 3.22
CA SER A 142 -8.35 -14.77 2.26
C SER A 142 -9.33 -14.71 1.08
N ASP A 143 -10.61 -14.45 1.34
CA ASP A 143 -11.61 -14.33 0.29
C ASP A 143 -11.37 -13.06 -0.53
N HIS A 144 -11.07 -11.93 0.11
CA HIS A 144 -10.77 -10.68 -0.58
C HIS A 144 -9.60 -10.81 -1.56
N ILE A 145 -8.48 -11.38 -1.10
CA ILE A 145 -7.32 -11.65 -1.97
C ILE A 145 -7.68 -12.66 -3.06
N GLY A 146 -8.41 -13.73 -2.72
CA GLY A 146 -8.83 -14.76 -3.67
C GLY A 146 -9.75 -14.24 -4.78
N GLU A 147 -10.66 -13.33 -4.45
CA GLU A 147 -11.52 -12.63 -5.42
C GLU A 147 -10.71 -11.72 -6.34
N ALA A 148 -9.77 -10.95 -5.78
CA ALA A 148 -8.89 -10.10 -6.58
C ALA A 148 -7.99 -10.92 -7.52
N LEU A 149 -7.44 -12.05 -7.06
CA LEU A 149 -6.66 -12.96 -7.89
C LEU A 149 -7.46 -13.49 -9.08
N LYS A 150 -8.73 -13.86 -8.86
CA LYS A 150 -9.63 -14.28 -9.95
C LYS A 150 -9.96 -13.12 -10.89
N LYS A 151 -10.21 -11.93 -10.35
CA LYS A 151 -10.61 -10.74 -11.12
C LYS A 151 -9.48 -10.20 -11.99
N TYR A 152 -8.23 -10.32 -11.54
CA TYR A 152 -7.05 -9.75 -12.18
C TYR A 152 -6.08 -10.80 -12.72
N ASP A 153 -6.54 -12.05 -12.92
CA ASP A 153 -5.77 -13.15 -13.50
C ASP A 153 -4.40 -13.36 -12.82
N GLY A 154 -4.39 -13.29 -11.48
CA GLY A 154 -3.18 -13.46 -10.67
C GLY A 154 -2.29 -12.21 -10.56
N ARG A 155 -2.59 -11.12 -11.25
CA ARG A 155 -1.80 -9.87 -11.23
C ARG A 155 -2.11 -9.02 -10.00
N VAL A 156 -1.78 -9.55 -8.82
CA VAL A 156 -2.09 -8.92 -7.53
C VAL A 156 -0.83 -8.79 -6.68
N ALA A 157 -0.68 -7.63 -6.05
CA ALA A 157 0.21 -7.39 -4.93
C ALA A 157 -0.63 -6.87 -3.75
N LEU A 158 -0.22 -7.20 -2.52
CA LEU A 158 -0.97 -6.82 -1.33
C LEU A 158 -0.48 -5.46 -0.81
N GLU A 159 -1.40 -4.56 -0.49
CA GLU A 159 -1.12 -3.31 0.22
C GLU A 159 -1.43 -3.52 1.71
N ILE A 160 -0.37 -3.59 2.52
CA ILE A 160 -0.47 -3.75 3.97
C ILE A 160 -0.78 -2.39 4.59
N GLU A 161 -1.96 -2.29 5.17
CA GLU A 161 -2.40 -1.14 5.94
C GLU A 161 -2.34 -1.50 7.42
N ARG A 162 -1.78 -0.59 8.23
CA ARG A 162 -1.85 -0.70 9.69
C ARG A 162 -3.07 0.06 10.19
N VAL A 163 -4.15 -0.67 10.43
CA VAL A 163 -5.41 -0.10 10.91
C VAL A 163 -5.28 0.29 12.38
N ARG A 164 -5.91 1.41 12.78
CA ARG A 164 -6.22 1.79 14.17
C ARG A 164 -7.52 2.59 14.17
N MET A 165 -8.66 1.91 14.31
CA MET A 165 -9.97 2.50 14.07
C MET A 165 -10.93 2.19 15.21
N ASP A 166 -11.71 3.18 15.60
CA ASP A 166 -12.70 3.14 16.69
C ASP A 166 -14.11 3.46 16.15
N PHE A 167 -14.92 2.42 16.03
CA PHE A 167 -16.24 2.45 15.41
C PHE A 167 -17.35 2.58 16.45
N SER A 168 -18.33 3.44 16.18
CA SER A 168 -19.63 3.39 16.87
C SER A 168 -20.44 2.21 16.35
N LEU A 169 -21.03 1.40 17.23
CA LEU A 169 -21.99 0.39 16.83
C LEU A 169 -23.45 0.85 17.03
N PRO A 170 -24.34 0.61 16.05
CA PRO A 170 -24.07 -0.06 14.77
C PRO A 170 -23.23 0.82 13.82
N ALA A 171 -22.26 0.22 13.13
CA ALA A 171 -21.35 0.91 12.21
C ALA A 171 -22.02 1.13 10.84
N VAL A 172 -23.08 1.95 10.81
CA VAL A 172 -23.96 2.12 9.63
C VAL A 172 -23.20 2.57 8.38
N THR A 173 -22.17 3.39 8.52
CA THR A 173 -21.36 3.89 7.40
C THR A 173 -20.12 3.04 7.12
N GLY A 174 -19.81 2.07 7.98
CA GLY A 174 -18.53 1.35 7.95
C GLY A 174 -17.30 2.23 8.21
N ALA A 175 -17.48 3.50 8.61
CA ALA A 175 -16.39 4.43 8.89
C ALA A 175 -16.12 4.53 10.39
N GLY A 176 -14.89 4.28 10.78
CA GLY A 176 -14.39 4.46 12.15
C GLY A 176 -13.68 5.79 12.32
N ARG A 177 -13.47 6.19 13.57
CA ARG A 177 -12.53 7.28 13.90
C ARG A 177 -11.13 6.71 13.96
N GLU A 178 -10.19 7.29 13.23
CA GLU A 178 -8.78 6.91 13.33
C GLU A 178 -8.23 7.25 14.73
N LEU A 179 -7.42 6.33 15.26
CA LEU A 179 -6.73 6.48 16.53
C LEU A 179 -5.23 6.69 16.32
N THR A 180 -4.63 7.56 17.12
CA THR A 180 -3.18 7.57 17.30
C THR A 180 -2.73 6.32 18.07
N ALA A 181 -1.41 6.07 18.09
CA ALA A 181 -0.85 4.98 18.90
C ALA A 181 -1.14 5.19 20.40
N GLU A 182 -1.01 6.42 20.87
CA GLU A 182 -1.23 6.83 22.26
C GLU A 182 -2.71 6.70 22.64
N GLU A 183 -3.63 7.11 21.76
CA GLU A 183 -5.07 6.95 21.99
C GLU A 183 -5.47 5.48 22.08
N LEU A 184 -4.96 4.62 21.19
CA LEU A 184 -5.21 3.19 21.24
C LEU A 184 -4.69 2.57 22.54
N GLN A 185 -3.46 2.91 22.95
CA GLN A 185 -2.87 2.39 24.18
C GLN A 185 -3.64 2.85 25.41
N ALA A 186 -4.01 4.13 25.47
CA ALA A 186 -4.83 4.69 26.55
C ALA A 186 -6.21 4.00 26.63
N LEU A 187 -6.84 3.71 25.49
CA LEU A 187 -8.12 2.98 25.46
C LEU A 187 -7.98 1.55 26.00
N ILE A 188 -6.92 0.83 25.61
CA ILE A 188 -6.66 -0.53 26.11
C ILE A 188 -6.48 -0.52 27.63
N GLU A 189 -5.71 0.44 28.16
CA GLU A 189 -5.45 0.57 29.59
C GLU A 189 -6.70 0.99 30.38
N GLN A 190 -7.38 2.05 29.95
CA GLN A 190 -8.55 2.61 30.65
C GLN A 190 -9.73 1.63 30.69
N GLN A 191 -9.94 0.87 29.61
CA GLN A 191 -11.03 -0.08 29.50
C GLN A 191 -10.65 -1.47 30.04
N HIS A 192 -9.40 -1.66 30.48
CA HIS A 192 -8.82 -2.97 30.78
C HIS A 192 -9.14 -3.99 29.68
N ALA A 193 -9.04 -3.55 28.43
CA ALA A 193 -9.57 -4.27 27.29
C ALA A 193 -8.76 -5.54 27.01
N GLN A 194 -9.46 -6.68 26.92
CA GLN A 194 -8.88 -7.88 26.37
C GLN A 194 -9.01 -7.85 24.84
N SER A 195 -7.88 -7.89 24.14
CA SER A 195 -7.85 -7.88 22.68
C SER A 195 -7.89 -9.29 22.10
N PHE A 196 -8.72 -9.48 21.08
CA PHE A 196 -8.91 -10.75 20.38
C PHE A 196 -8.43 -10.62 18.93
N LEU A 197 -7.76 -11.64 18.41
CA LEU A 197 -7.36 -11.69 17.00
C LEU A 197 -8.52 -12.19 16.15
N SER A 198 -9.02 -11.35 15.24
CA SER A 198 -9.92 -11.81 14.17
C SER A 198 -9.11 -12.60 13.15
N LYS A 199 -9.44 -13.89 12.98
CA LYS A 199 -8.82 -14.73 11.95
C LYS A 199 -9.23 -14.31 10.54
N ASP A 200 -10.43 -13.74 10.42
CA ASP A 200 -11.03 -13.33 9.16
C ASP A 200 -10.37 -12.05 8.66
N LEU A 201 -10.30 -11.02 9.51
CA LEU A 201 -9.72 -9.72 9.17
C LEU A 201 -8.19 -9.69 9.30
N CYS A 202 -7.62 -10.68 9.98
CA CYS A 202 -6.20 -10.67 10.38
C CYS A 202 -5.80 -9.39 11.12
N ALA A 203 -6.65 -8.92 12.03
CA ALA A 203 -6.47 -7.74 12.86
C ALA A 203 -6.98 -8.00 14.28
N TYR A 204 -6.44 -7.26 15.25
CA TYR A 204 -6.91 -7.34 16.64
C TYR A 204 -8.11 -6.44 16.85
N TYR A 205 -9.02 -6.85 17.71
CA TYR A 205 -10.14 -6.01 18.11
C TYR A 205 -10.50 -6.19 19.58
N PHE A 206 -11.23 -5.20 20.10
CA PHE A 206 -11.96 -5.30 21.36
C PHE A 206 -13.19 -4.42 21.30
N THR A 207 -14.13 -4.65 22.21
CA THR A 207 -15.34 -3.83 22.37
C THR A 207 -15.35 -3.19 23.74
N TYR A 208 -15.84 -1.97 23.82
CA TYR A 208 -16.10 -1.30 25.09
C TYR A 208 -17.41 -0.50 25.00
N HIS A 209 -17.91 -0.05 26.14
CA HIS A 209 -19.11 0.80 26.19
C HIS A 209 -18.74 2.18 26.72
N ASP A 210 -19.25 3.22 26.07
CA ASP A 210 -19.18 4.59 26.55
C ASP A 210 -20.58 5.21 26.69
N LYS A 211 -20.64 6.50 26.99
CA LYS A 211 -21.93 7.24 27.13
C LYS A 211 -22.75 7.29 25.84
N LYS A 212 -22.12 7.08 24.68
CA LYS A 212 -22.74 7.11 23.34
C LYS A 212 -23.12 5.72 22.85
N GLY A 213 -22.67 4.65 23.51
CA GLY A 213 -23.10 3.28 23.26
C GLY A 213 -21.94 2.30 23.14
N THR A 214 -22.16 1.22 22.40
CA THR A 214 -21.13 0.20 22.15
C THR A 214 -20.13 0.71 21.11
N ARG A 215 -18.86 0.51 21.42
CA ARG A 215 -17.71 0.84 20.56
C ARG A 215 -16.99 -0.43 20.17
N PHE A 216 -16.46 -0.46 18.96
CA PHE A 216 -15.63 -1.56 18.44
C PHE A 216 -14.32 -0.96 17.95
N VAL A 217 -13.20 -1.41 18.52
CA VAL A 217 -11.87 -0.97 18.13
C VAL A 217 -11.22 -2.07 17.32
N LEU A 218 -10.74 -1.74 16.12
CA LEU A 218 -9.98 -2.64 15.24
C LEU A 218 -8.60 -2.05 15.03
N TYR A 219 -7.56 -2.86 15.19
CA TYR A 219 -6.19 -2.38 15.04
C TYR A 219 -5.19 -3.46 14.61
N ASP A 220 -4.07 -3.01 14.06
CA ASP A 220 -2.94 -3.84 13.65
C ASP A 220 -1.71 -3.66 14.54
N ASN A 221 -1.06 -4.78 14.82
CA ASN A 221 0.27 -4.85 15.42
C ASN A 221 1.19 -5.73 14.56
N ALA A 222 2.44 -5.91 14.96
CA ALA A 222 3.39 -6.72 14.21
C ALA A 222 2.90 -8.18 13.98
N ALA A 223 2.20 -8.77 14.96
CA ALA A 223 1.70 -10.14 14.84
C ALA A 223 0.56 -10.26 13.82
N SER A 224 -0.36 -9.29 13.79
CA SER A 224 -1.44 -9.25 12.80
C SER A 224 -0.91 -8.98 11.39
N ILE A 225 0.06 -8.08 11.23
CA ILE A 225 0.73 -7.84 9.94
C ILE A 225 1.47 -9.08 9.43
N ARG A 226 2.23 -9.78 10.28
CA ARG A 226 2.85 -11.07 9.89
C ARG A 226 1.81 -12.11 9.49
N ARG A 227 0.62 -12.09 10.11
CA ARG A 227 -0.49 -12.95 9.72
C ARG A 227 -1.04 -12.59 8.34
N LYS A 228 -1.21 -11.30 8.03
CA LYS A 228 -1.59 -10.83 6.68
C LYS A 228 -0.60 -11.33 5.63
N LEU A 229 0.71 -11.18 5.89
CA LEU A 229 1.76 -11.70 5.00
C LEU A 229 1.71 -13.23 4.85
N THR A 230 1.43 -13.96 5.93
CA THR A 230 1.26 -15.42 5.86
C THR A 230 0.08 -15.82 4.98
N VAL A 231 -1.04 -15.09 5.05
CA VAL A 231 -2.20 -15.32 4.18
C VAL A 231 -1.84 -15.02 2.73
N ALA A 232 -1.15 -13.90 2.47
CA ALA A 232 -0.67 -13.52 1.15
C ALA A 232 0.22 -14.61 0.54
N SER A 233 1.21 -15.10 1.29
CA SER A 233 2.14 -16.15 0.85
C SER A 233 1.42 -17.46 0.54
N ARG A 234 0.44 -17.86 1.36
CA ARG A 234 -0.39 -19.07 1.10
C ARG A 234 -1.23 -18.98 -0.16
N LEU A 235 -1.63 -17.77 -0.55
CA LEU A 235 -2.39 -17.51 -1.77
C LEU A 235 -1.49 -17.22 -2.99
N GLY A 236 -0.16 -17.29 -2.83
CA GLY A 236 0.79 -17.10 -3.91
C GLY A 236 1.05 -15.63 -4.27
N ILE A 237 0.76 -14.69 -3.36
CA ILE A 237 1.10 -13.28 -3.56
C ILE A 237 2.62 -13.10 -3.51
N GLU A 238 3.18 -12.60 -4.61
CA GLU A 238 4.62 -12.41 -4.75
C GLU A 238 5.13 -11.21 -3.94
N ASN A 239 4.43 -10.08 -4.00
CA ASN A 239 4.87 -8.82 -3.41
C ASN A 239 3.80 -8.23 -2.50
N ALA A 240 4.22 -7.70 -1.35
CA ALA A 240 3.40 -6.91 -0.45
C ALA A 240 4.08 -5.57 -0.17
N PHE A 241 3.32 -4.49 -0.12
CA PHE A 241 3.78 -3.14 0.16
C PHE A 241 3.39 -2.74 1.57
N ILE A 242 4.26 -2.02 2.26
CA ILE A 242 3.94 -1.44 3.56
C ILE A 242 4.48 -0.03 3.66
N PHE A 243 3.67 0.90 4.17
CA PHE A 243 4.07 2.30 4.29
C PHE A 243 4.91 2.53 5.54
N TYR A 244 6.20 2.84 5.37
CA TYR A 244 7.18 2.91 6.47
C TYR A 244 6.74 3.81 7.63
N PRO A 245 6.25 5.05 7.40
CA PRO A 245 5.87 5.94 8.51
C PRO A 245 4.80 5.37 9.42
N GLN A 246 3.94 4.46 8.92
CA GLN A 246 2.92 3.81 9.73
C GLN A 246 3.46 2.65 10.59
N VAL A 247 4.67 2.15 10.30
CA VAL A 247 5.21 0.94 10.93
C VAL A 247 6.62 1.10 11.50
N GLU A 248 7.17 2.32 11.51
CA GLU A 248 8.51 2.62 12.02
C GLU A 248 8.76 2.02 13.42
N ASP A 249 7.79 2.10 14.33
CA ASP A 249 7.85 1.59 15.70
C ASP A 249 7.78 0.05 15.82
N ILE A 250 7.37 -0.65 14.75
CA ILE A 250 7.15 -2.09 14.77
C ILE A 250 7.80 -2.86 13.61
N ILE A 251 8.51 -2.19 12.70
CA ILE A 251 9.07 -2.81 11.49
C ILE A 251 10.02 -3.96 11.82
N ASP A 252 10.89 -3.78 12.81
CA ASP A 252 11.82 -4.83 13.28
C ASP A 252 11.09 -6.08 13.76
N LYS A 253 9.91 -5.91 14.39
CA LYS A 253 9.08 -7.03 14.84
C LYS A 253 8.33 -7.68 13.69
N ILE A 254 8.07 -6.97 12.60
CA ILE A 254 7.43 -7.52 11.40
C ILE A 254 8.41 -8.38 10.61
N ILE A 255 9.65 -7.90 10.45
CA ILE A 255 10.70 -8.55 9.65
C ILE A 255 11.50 -9.61 10.42
N ALA A 256 11.37 -9.64 11.76
CA ALA A 256 11.99 -10.67 12.57
C ALA A 256 11.56 -12.08 12.09
N PRO A 257 12.51 -13.03 12.02
CA PRO A 257 12.26 -14.40 11.55
C PRO A 257 11.25 -15.17 12.43
#